data_AF-A0A517TWJ3-F1
#
_entry.id   AF-A0A517TWJ3-F1
#
_cell.length_a   1.000
_cell.length_b   1.000
_cell.length_c   1.000
_cell.angle_alpha   90.00
_cell.angle_beta   90.00
_cell.angle_gamma   90.00
#
_symmetry.space_group_name_H-M   'P 1'
#
loop_
_entity.id
_entity.type
_entity.pdbx_description
1 polymer ?
#
loop_
_entity_poly.entity_id
_entity_poly.type
_entity_poly.pdbx_seq_one_letter_code
_entity_poly.pdbx_strand_id
1 'polypeptide(L)'
;MLVNNLTVADARHIVNCEGGELSAGDIATELITSAVVAGALARAIWVGDATSWHLFLPMVAQYVALLLVLPVVYLFLRHPGLRKDSIGALRLIAFLLLAGAIALAVESYRTGAPWRTLLDDHLRQAFRWVVDAEMHWPLLLAVAAILFAIPRRIRNLYVHGPPFYGVGLGCAMRFLIPLLGCFLLPFIAAGEIPVVWVLWTIIVLADVLALGMHWDLQRRLRNLDGAQLDDQRILS
;
A
#
# COMPACT_ATOMS: atom_id res chain seq x y z
N MET A 1 0.92 -20.35 -13.83
CA MET A 1 0.88 -20.37 -15.31
C MET A 1 0.50 -19.02 -15.95
N LEU A 2 0.56 -17.89 -15.22
CA LEU A 2 0.30 -16.53 -15.76
C LEU A 2 1.56 -15.70 -16.04
N VAL A 3 2.73 -16.12 -15.55
CA VAL A 3 3.98 -15.33 -15.61
C VAL A 3 4.70 -15.47 -16.97
N ASN A 4 4.39 -16.51 -17.76
CA ASN A 4 5.09 -16.79 -19.02
C ASN A 4 4.49 -16.13 -20.27
N ASN A 5 3.39 -15.36 -20.16
CA ASN A 5 2.71 -14.73 -21.30
C ASN A 5 2.56 -13.20 -21.14
N LEU A 6 3.37 -12.55 -20.31
CA LEU A 6 3.41 -11.08 -20.28
C LEU A 6 4.20 -10.61 -21.51
N THR A 7 3.49 -10.08 -22.51
CA THR A 7 4.15 -9.47 -23.67
C THR A 7 4.84 -8.18 -23.24
N VAL A 8 5.83 -7.71 -24.00
CA VAL A 8 6.45 -6.39 -23.78
C VAL A 8 5.40 -5.27 -23.81
N ALA A 9 4.35 -5.43 -24.61
CA ALA A 9 3.21 -4.51 -24.65
C ALA A 9 2.41 -4.50 -23.34
N ASP A 10 2.16 -5.67 -22.73
CA ASP A 10 1.47 -5.76 -21.43
C ASP A 10 2.33 -5.17 -20.31
N ALA A 11 3.64 -5.41 -20.31
CA ALA A 11 4.56 -4.80 -19.37
C ALA A 11 4.58 -3.26 -19.50
N ARG A 12 4.58 -2.73 -20.72
CA ARG A 12 4.46 -1.28 -20.97
C ARG A 12 3.12 -0.73 -20.53
N HIS A 13 2.03 -1.44 -20.82
CA HIS A 13 0.69 -1.03 -20.41
C HIS A 13 0.58 -0.95 -18.87
N ILE A 14 1.10 -1.95 -18.17
CA ILE A 14 1.17 -1.97 -16.70
C ILE A 14 2.01 -0.81 -16.18
N VAL A 15 3.22 -0.59 -16.71
CA VAL A 15 4.08 0.53 -16.30
C VAL A 15 3.39 1.88 -16.53
N ASN A 16 2.73 2.07 -17.67
CA ASN A 16 2.02 3.30 -18.01
C ASN A 16 0.79 3.53 -17.11
N CYS A 17 0.06 2.47 -16.74
CA CYS A 17 -1.05 2.55 -15.80
C CYS A 17 -0.57 2.82 -14.35
N GLU A 18 0.59 2.29 -13.96
CA GLU A 18 1.12 2.40 -12.58
C GLU A 18 1.82 3.73 -12.27
N GLY A 19 2.11 4.54 -13.29
CA GLY A 19 2.84 5.79 -13.07
C GLY A 19 3.49 6.35 -14.33
N GLY A 20 3.70 5.52 -15.35
CA GLY A 20 4.65 5.79 -16.41
C GLY A 20 6.08 5.60 -15.91
N GLU A 21 7.05 5.96 -16.75
CA GLU A 21 8.46 6.00 -16.32
C GLU A 21 8.62 6.99 -15.17
N LEU A 22 9.34 6.58 -14.13
CA LEU A 22 9.63 7.44 -12.99
C LEU A 22 10.74 8.39 -13.42
N SER A 23 10.49 9.70 -13.31
CA SER A 23 11.57 10.66 -13.45
C SER A 23 12.54 10.51 -12.27
N ALA A 24 13.78 11.00 -12.43
CA ALA A 24 14.72 11.03 -11.30
C ALA A 24 14.15 11.80 -10.09
N GLY A 25 13.30 12.81 -10.32
CA GLY A 25 12.58 13.54 -9.28
C GLY A 25 11.51 12.70 -8.58
N ASP A 26 10.81 11.83 -9.32
CA ASP A 26 9.81 10.92 -8.74
C ASP A 26 10.50 9.86 -7.87
N ILE A 27 11.62 9.30 -8.32
CA ILE A 27 12.42 8.34 -7.53
C ILE A 27 12.94 9.01 -6.25
N ALA A 28 13.47 10.23 -6.35
CA ALA A 28 13.92 10.98 -5.18
C ALA A 28 12.78 11.25 -4.20
N THR A 29 11.60 11.62 -4.70
CA THR A 29 10.40 11.85 -3.88
C THR A 29 9.91 10.57 -3.21
N GLU A 30 9.92 9.43 -3.91
CA GLU A 30 9.56 8.12 -3.35
C GLU A 30 10.56 7.66 -2.28
N LEU A 31 11.86 7.89 -2.48
CA LEU A 31 12.89 7.62 -1.47
C LEU A 31 12.71 8.51 -0.24
N ILE A 32 12.47 9.81 -0.42
CA ILE A 32 12.26 10.75 0.70
C ILE A 32 11.01 10.37 1.48
N THR A 33 9.88 10.13 0.79
CA THR A 33 8.63 9.76 1.46
C THR A 33 8.76 8.41 2.19
N SER A 34 9.44 7.42 1.60
CA SER A 34 9.72 6.13 2.25
C SER A 34 10.63 6.31 3.47
N ALA A 35 11.69 7.13 3.37
CA ALA A 35 12.60 7.41 4.48
C ALA A 35 11.89 8.14 5.64
N VAL A 36 11.00 9.09 5.34
CA VAL A 36 10.22 9.81 6.34
C VAL A 36 9.24 8.87 7.07
N VAL A 37 8.55 7.98 6.34
CA VAL A 37 7.67 6.96 6.95
C VAL A 37 8.48 5.96 7.77
N ALA A 38 9.60 5.48 7.25
CA ALA A 38 10.50 4.55 7.97
C ALA A 38 11.06 5.19 9.25
N GLY A 39 11.46 6.46 9.20
CA GLY A 39 11.92 7.23 10.35
C GLY A 39 10.83 7.45 11.39
N ALA A 40 9.61 7.77 10.97
CA ALA A 40 8.46 7.87 11.86
C ALA A 40 8.15 6.53 12.55
N LEU A 41 8.23 5.42 11.81
CA LEU A 41 8.10 4.08 12.38
C LEU A 41 9.22 3.74 13.37
N ALA A 42 10.48 4.06 13.03
CA ALA A 42 11.61 3.85 13.94
C ALA A 42 11.44 4.64 15.24
N ARG A 43 10.95 5.89 15.14
CA ARG A 43 10.59 6.70 16.32
C ARG A 43 9.48 6.05 17.14
N ALA A 44 8.43 5.54 16.52
CA ALA A 44 7.33 4.86 17.21
C ALA A 44 7.82 3.61 17.96
N ILE A 45 8.73 2.84 17.36
CA ILE A 45 9.36 1.69 18.03
C ILE A 45 10.22 2.15 19.21
N TRP A 46 11.01 3.21 19.03
CA TRP A 46 11.99 3.65 20.03
C TRP A 46 11.36 4.40 21.21
N VAL A 47 10.31 5.20 20.98
CA VAL A 47 9.71 6.10 21.99
C VAL A 47 8.32 5.68 22.41
N GLY A 48 7.53 5.07 21.51
CA GLY A 48 6.18 4.62 21.78
C GLY A 48 6.07 3.12 22.11
N ASP A 49 7.20 2.42 22.25
CA ASP A 49 7.22 0.96 22.45
C ASP A 49 6.36 0.20 21.41
N ALA A 50 6.32 0.70 20.17
CA ALA A 50 5.54 0.08 19.11
C ALA A 50 6.02 -1.35 18.86
N THR A 51 5.08 -2.29 18.90
CA THR A 51 5.30 -3.71 18.64
C THR A 51 5.16 -4.05 17.14
N SER A 52 5.51 -5.28 16.76
CA SER A 52 5.34 -5.82 15.41
C SER A 52 3.94 -5.59 14.82
N TRP A 53 2.89 -5.63 15.64
CA TRP A 53 1.50 -5.40 15.20
C TRP A 53 1.25 -3.97 14.73
N HIS A 54 1.94 -3.00 15.32
CA HIS A 54 1.78 -1.60 14.94
C HIS A 54 2.38 -1.33 13.55
N LEU A 55 3.39 -2.09 13.11
CA LEU A 55 4.01 -1.93 11.78
C LEU A 55 3.02 -2.11 10.63
N PHE A 56 1.89 -2.80 10.86
CA PHE A 56 0.83 -3.00 9.87
C PHE A 56 -0.14 -1.81 9.78
N LEU A 57 -0.24 -0.98 10.82
CA LEU A 57 -1.22 0.11 10.88
C LEU A 57 -1.07 1.13 9.73
N PRO A 58 0.13 1.57 9.32
CA PRO A 58 0.27 2.49 8.19
C PRO A 58 -0.25 1.89 6.88
N MET A 59 -0.05 0.58 6.67
CA MET A 59 -0.59 -0.11 5.49
C MET A 59 -2.11 -0.19 5.52
N VAL A 60 -2.68 -0.52 6.68
CA VAL A 60 -4.14 -0.50 6.87
C VAL A 60 -4.68 0.90 6.60
N ALA A 61 -4.02 1.94 7.11
CA ALA A 61 -4.40 3.34 6.87
C ALA A 61 -4.33 3.72 5.38
N GLN A 62 -3.27 3.33 4.66
CA GLN A 62 -3.19 3.52 3.20
C GLN A 62 -4.35 2.85 2.46
N TYR A 63 -4.64 1.61 2.82
CA TYR A 63 -5.68 0.83 2.19
C TYR A 63 -7.07 1.44 2.44
N VAL A 64 -7.37 1.78 3.70
CA VAL A 64 -8.62 2.45 4.08
C VAL A 64 -8.75 3.81 3.39
N ALA A 65 -7.68 4.61 3.36
CA ALA A 65 -7.70 5.90 2.65
C ALA A 65 -8.05 5.72 1.17
N LEU A 66 -7.46 4.73 0.50
CA LEU A 66 -7.79 4.43 -0.89
C LEU A 66 -9.26 4.01 -1.06
N LEU A 67 -9.76 3.10 -0.22
CA LEU A 67 -11.15 2.66 -0.26
C LEU A 67 -12.15 3.81 -0.10
N LEU A 68 -11.84 4.78 0.76
CA LEU A 68 -12.69 5.95 1.01
C LEU A 68 -12.58 7.01 -0.10
N VAL A 69 -11.38 7.21 -0.63
CA VAL A 69 -11.11 8.17 -1.70
C VAL A 69 -11.81 7.80 -3.00
N LEU A 70 -11.84 6.50 -3.36
CA LEU A 70 -12.35 6.04 -4.65
C LEU A 70 -13.80 6.52 -4.92
N PRO A 71 -14.78 6.27 -4.02
CA PRO A 71 -16.13 6.80 -4.17
C PRO A 71 -16.16 8.32 -4.27
N VAL A 72 -15.37 9.03 -3.45
CA VAL A 72 -15.34 10.50 -3.44
C VAL A 72 -14.85 11.03 -4.78
N VAL A 73 -13.74 10.50 -5.31
CA VAL A 73 -13.20 10.87 -6.62
C VAL A 73 -14.22 10.60 -7.72
N TYR A 74 -14.92 9.46 -7.67
CA TYR A 74 -15.95 9.13 -8.67
C TYR A 74 -17.16 10.09 -8.67
N LEU A 75 -17.50 10.70 -7.52
CA LEU A 75 -18.55 11.73 -7.47
C LEU A 75 -18.20 12.94 -8.33
N PHE A 76 -16.91 13.32 -8.39
CA PHE A 76 -16.44 14.48 -9.16
C PHE A 76 -15.98 14.11 -10.57
N LEU A 77 -15.36 12.94 -10.75
CA LEU A 77 -14.76 12.48 -12.00
C LEU A 77 -15.36 11.14 -12.43
N ARG A 78 -16.36 11.23 -13.31
CA ARG A 78 -17.08 10.05 -13.80
C ARG A 78 -16.28 9.35 -14.89
N HIS A 79 -15.69 8.21 -14.56
CA HIS A 79 -15.03 7.31 -15.51
C HIS A 79 -15.53 5.86 -15.32
N PRO A 80 -15.78 5.08 -16.38
CA PRO A 80 -16.24 3.69 -16.26
C PRO A 80 -15.31 2.80 -15.42
N GLY A 81 -13.99 3.01 -15.52
CA GLY A 81 -12.99 2.33 -14.69
C GLY A 81 -13.15 2.67 -13.20
N LEU A 82 -13.29 3.97 -12.87
CA LEU A 82 -13.52 4.43 -11.49
C LEU A 82 -14.83 3.90 -10.91
N ARG A 83 -15.88 3.79 -11.75
CA ARG A 83 -17.17 3.24 -11.30
C ARG A 83 -17.03 1.81 -10.78
N LYS A 84 -16.32 0.95 -11.53
CA LYS A 84 -16.10 -0.45 -11.14
C LYS A 84 -15.36 -0.52 -9.80
N ASP A 85 -14.26 0.23 -9.68
CA ASP A 85 -13.40 0.21 -8.49
C ASP A 85 -14.11 0.83 -7.28
N SER A 86 -14.90 1.89 -7.48
CA SER A 86 -15.72 2.51 -6.43
C SER A 86 -16.81 1.57 -5.91
N ILE A 87 -17.50 0.84 -6.79
CA ILE A 87 -18.49 -0.17 -6.37
C ILE A 87 -17.81 -1.30 -5.58
N GLY A 88 -16.64 -1.76 -6.05
CA GLY A 88 -15.83 -2.74 -5.33
C GLY A 88 -15.45 -2.26 -3.92
N ALA A 89 -14.97 -1.02 -3.82
CA ALA A 89 -14.61 -0.40 -2.54
C ALA A 89 -15.81 -0.29 -1.59
N LEU A 90 -16.96 0.20 -2.07
CA LEU A 90 -18.18 0.30 -1.26
C LEU A 90 -18.67 -1.07 -0.78
N ARG A 91 -18.62 -2.10 -1.63
CA ARG A 91 -18.97 -3.47 -1.24
C ARG A 91 -18.05 -4.00 -0.15
N LEU A 92 -16.74 -3.75 -0.27
CA LEU A 92 -15.78 -4.18 0.73
C LEU A 92 -15.97 -3.43 2.06
N ILE A 93 -16.19 -2.12 2.02
CA ILE A 93 -16.52 -1.33 3.22
C ILE A 93 -17.79 -1.88 3.89
N ALA A 94 -18.85 -2.11 3.12
CA ALA A 94 -20.09 -2.68 3.65
C ALA A 94 -19.88 -4.07 4.26
N PHE A 95 -19.08 -4.92 3.61
CA PHE A 95 -18.72 -6.24 4.15
C PHE A 95 -17.94 -6.14 5.47
N LEU A 96 -16.94 -5.26 5.55
CA LEU A 96 -16.15 -5.06 6.77
C LEU A 96 -17.01 -4.49 7.92
N LEU A 97 -17.89 -3.53 7.63
CA LEU A 97 -18.83 -3.00 8.62
C LEU A 97 -19.80 -4.07 9.12
N LEU A 98 -20.33 -4.90 8.21
CA LEU A 98 -21.21 -6.01 8.57
C LEU A 98 -20.47 -7.05 9.43
N ALA A 99 -19.25 -7.44 9.05
CA ALA A 99 -18.43 -8.37 9.81
C ALA A 99 -18.12 -7.82 11.21
N GLY A 100 -17.76 -6.54 11.32
CA GLY A 100 -17.55 -5.86 12.60
C GLY A 100 -18.81 -5.79 13.46
N ALA A 101 -19.97 -5.48 12.86
CA ALA A 101 -21.24 -5.47 13.56
C ALA A 101 -21.63 -6.87 14.09
N ILE A 102 -21.40 -7.92 13.30
CA ILE A 102 -21.63 -9.31 13.73
C ILE A 102 -20.68 -9.68 14.88
N ALA A 103 -19.39 -9.34 14.77
CA ALA A 103 -18.42 -9.61 15.83
C ALA A 103 -18.82 -8.93 17.15
N LEU A 104 -19.20 -7.66 17.08
CA LEU A 104 -19.68 -6.89 18.23
C LEU A 104 -20.98 -7.48 18.81
N ALA A 105 -21.91 -7.93 17.97
CA ALA A 105 -23.15 -8.56 18.41
C ALA A 105 -22.87 -9.90 19.13
N VAL A 106 -21.96 -10.72 18.60
CA VAL A 106 -21.54 -11.98 19.24
C VAL A 106 -20.89 -11.71 20.59
N GLU A 107 -20.02 -10.70 20.68
CA GLU A 107 -19.36 -10.34 21.93
C GLU A 107 -20.34 -9.76 22.96
N SER A 108 -21.25 -8.89 22.53
CA SER A 108 -22.34 -8.35 23.34
C SER A 108 -23.21 -9.47 23.91
N TYR A 109 -23.54 -10.47 23.09
CA TYR A 109 -24.28 -11.64 23.54
C TYR A 109 -23.49 -12.50 24.55
N ARG A 110 -22.19 -12.71 24.30
CA ARG A 110 -21.33 -13.54 25.18
C ARG A 110 -21.05 -12.90 26.54
N THR A 111 -20.88 -11.58 26.58
CA THR A 111 -20.50 -10.82 27.78
C THR A 111 -21.71 -10.28 28.54
N GLY A 112 -22.87 -10.21 27.90
CA GLY A 112 -24.07 -9.55 28.44
C GLY A 112 -23.97 -8.02 28.47
N ALA A 113 -22.88 -7.44 27.96
CA ALA A 113 -22.67 -6.00 27.93
C ALA A 113 -23.43 -5.35 26.74
N PRO A 114 -23.97 -4.13 26.88
CA PRO A 114 -24.57 -3.40 25.77
C PRO A 114 -23.55 -3.15 24.65
N TRP A 115 -23.95 -3.39 23.40
CA TRP A 115 -23.07 -3.22 22.23
C TRP A 115 -22.44 -1.83 22.12
N ARG A 116 -23.14 -0.77 22.56
CA ARG A 116 -22.61 0.60 22.55
C ARG A 116 -21.41 0.76 23.46
N THR A 117 -21.48 0.20 24.67
CA THR A 117 -20.39 0.24 25.64
C THR A 117 -19.16 -0.49 25.08
N LEU A 118 -19.37 -1.70 24.54
CA LEU A 118 -18.29 -2.46 23.91
C LEU A 118 -17.67 -1.72 22.73
N LEU A 119 -18.50 -1.08 21.89
CA LEU A 119 -18.01 -0.27 20.78
C LEU A 119 -17.15 0.90 21.26
N ASP A 120 -17.63 1.65 22.25
CA ASP A 120 -16.90 2.79 22.81
C ASP A 120 -15.56 2.34 23.44
N ASP A 121 -15.56 1.21 24.14
CA ASP A 121 -14.35 0.63 24.72
C ASP A 121 -13.35 0.20 23.64
N HIS A 122 -13.81 -0.50 22.59
CA HIS A 122 -12.98 -0.90 21.44
C HIS A 122 -12.41 0.31 20.69
N LEU A 123 -13.22 1.36 20.48
CA LEU A 123 -12.77 2.58 19.83
C LEU A 123 -11.72 3.33 20.67
N ARG A 124 -11.92 3.41 21.99
CA ARG A 124 -10.92 3.99 22.91
C ARG A 124 -9.65 3.18 22.95
N GLN A 125 -9.75 1.85 22.96
CA GLN A 125 -8.61 0.95 22.93
C GLN A 125 -7.84 1.13 21.61
N ALA A 126 -8.52 1.13 20.46
CA ALA A 126 -7.90 1.38 19.18
C ALA A 126 -7.22 2.76 19.11
N PHE A 127 -7.85 3.79 19.67
CA PHE A 127 -7.27 5.14 19.72
C PHE A 127 -6.02 5.20 20.59
N ARG A 128 -6.05 4.63 21.80
CA ARG A 128 -4.88 4.49 22.68
C ARG A 128 -3.77 3.71 22.00
N TRP A 129 -4.11 2.63 21.31
CA TRP A 129 -3.15 1.82 20.55
C TRP A 129 -2.42 2.63 19.46
N VAL A 130 -3.06 3.67 18.92
CA VAL A 130 -2.42 4.58 17.95
C VAL A 130 -1.63 5.69 18.64
N VAL A 131 -2.20 6.31 19.68
CA VAL A 131 -1.60 7.49 20.32
C VAL A 131 -0.46 7.11 21.24
N ASP A 132 -0.68 6.14 22.14
CA ASP A 132 0.30 5.72 23.13
C ASP A 132 1.55 5.13 22.46
N ALA A 133 1.37 4.48 21.31
CA ALA A 133 2.46 3.93 20.50
C ALA A 133 3.07 4.93 19.50
N GLU A 134 2.72 6.22 19.55
CA GLU A 134 3.22 7.26 18.63
C GLU A 134 2.97 6.94 17.14
N MET A 135 1.98 6.11 16.84
CA MET A 135 1.67 5.61 15.49
C MET A 135 0.88 6.62 14.65
N HIS A 136 0.40 7.71 15.24
CA HIS A 136 -0.32 8.76 14.53
C HIS A 136 0.51 9.37 13.38
N TRP A 137 1.81 9.60 13.55
CA TRP A 137 2.68 10.13 12.50
C TRP A 137 2.86 9.17 11.31
N PRO A 138 3.29 7.90 11.52
CA PRO A 138 3.31 6.92 10.44
C PRO A 138 2.00 6.82 9.68
N LEU A 139 0.86 6.87 10.38
CA LEU A 139 -0.47 6.73 9.77
C LEU A 139 -0.80 7.94 8.91
N LEU A 140 -0.62 9.16 9.43
CA LEU A 140 -0.88 10.39 8.70
C LEU A 140 0.00 10.51 7.46
N LEU A 141 1.28 10.21 7.57
CA LEU A 141 2.21 10.22 6.44
C LEU A 141 1.81 9.19 5.36
N ALA A 142 1.40 8.00 5.79
CA ALA A 142 0.98 6.95 4.89
C ALA A 142 -0.32 7.32 4.15
N VAL A 143 -1.29 7.91 4.84
CA VAL A 143 -2.50 8.47 4.22
C VAL A 143 -2.17 9.60 3.25
N ALA A 144 -1.32 10.55 3.67
CA ALA A 144 -0.89 11.67 2.83
C ALA A 144 -0.23 11.18 1.53
N ALA A 145 0.64 10.17 1.60
CA ALA A 145 1.27 9.58 0.42
C ALA A 145 0.25 9.04 -0.60
N ILE A 146 -0.83 8.40 -0.13
CA ILE A 146 -1.92 7.98 -1.03
C ILE A 146 -2.62 9.19 -1.63
N LEU A 147 -2.94 10.20 -0.82
CA LEU A 147 -3.63 11.40 -1.31
C LEU A 147 -2.82 12.14 -2.38
N PHE A 148 -1.50 12.27 -2.17
CA PHE A 148 -0.59 12.87 -3.15
C PHE A 148 -0.49 12.06 -4.45
N ALA A 149 -0.68 10.75 -4.41
CA ALA A 149 -0.64 9.90 -5.59
C ALA A 149 -1.93 9.94 -6.43
N ILE A 150 -3.07 10.39 -5.87
CA ILE A 150 -4.37 10.38 -6.56
C ILE A 150 -4.37 11.16 -7.88
N PRO A 151 -3.88 12.42 -7.96
CA PRO A 151 -3.94 13.18 -9.20
C PRO A 151 -3.20 12.50 -10.36
N ARG A 152 -2.05 11.89 -10.07
CA ARG A 152 -1.28 11.11 -11.05
C ARG A 152 -2.07 9.87 -11.51
N ARG A 153 -2.68 9.14 -10.58
CA ARG A 153 -3.53 7.96 -10.91
C ARG A 153 -4.74 8.33 -11.77
N ILE A 154 -5.38 9.46 -11.47
CA ILE A 154 -6.47 9.99 -12.30
C ILE A 154 -5.95 10.27 -13.71
N ARG A 155 -4.86 11.04 -13.84
CA ARG A 155 -4.26 11.34 -15.15
C ARG A 155 -3.96 10.07 -15.94
N ASN A 156 -3.33 9.08 -15.31
CA ASN A 156 -2.99 7.82 -15.96
C ASN A 156 -4.23 7.06 -16.43
N LEU A 157 -5.31 7.05 -15.64
CA LEU A 157 -6.57 6.43 -16.04
C LEU A 157 -7.14 7.06 -17.32
N TYR A 158 -7.08 8.40 -17.44
CA TYR A 158 -7.61 9.10 -18.60
C TYR A 158 -6.70 8.99 -19.84
N VAL A 159 -5.39 8.88 -19.66
CA VAL A 159 -4.42 8.79 -20.77
C VAL A 159 -4.24 7.36 -21.27
N HIS A 160 -4.15 6.39 -20.36
CA HIS A 160 -3.78 5.00 -20.66
C HIS A 160 -4.93 4.02 -20.47
N GLY A 161 -6.05 4.45 -19.89
CA GLY A 161 -7.18 3.57 -19.60
C GLY A 161 -7.01 2.80 -18.28
N PRO A 162 -7.94 1.88 -17.98
CA PRO A 162 -7.92 1.11 -16.72
C PRO A 162 -6.73 0.14 -16.62
N PRO A 163 -6.35 -0.27 -15.39
CA PRO A 163 -7.03 -0.01 -14.11
C PRO A 163 -6.65 1.32 -13.43
N PHE A 164 -7.53 1.88 -12.60
CA PHE A 164 -7.20 3.06 -11.77
C PHE A 164 -6.23 2.70 -10.63
N TYR A 165 -6.34 1.48 -10.14
CA TYR A 165 -5.40 0.87 -9.21
C TYR A 165 -4.83 -0.39 -9.86
N GLY A 166 -3.62 -0.27 -10.43
CA GLY A 166 -2.82 -1.46 -10.69
C GLY A 166 -2.55 -2.18 -9.37
N VAL A 167 -2.67 -3.50 -9.34
CA VAL A 167 -2.10 -4.32 -8.26
C VAL A 167 -0.59 -4.26 -8.45
N GLY A 168 -0.01 -3.10 -8.14
CA GLY A 168 1.40 -2.86 -8.35
C GLY A 168 2.22 -3.81 -7.51
N LEU A 169 3.37 -4.20 -8.05
CA LEU A 169 4.40 -4.96 -7.36
C LEU A 169 4.69 -4.37 -5.96
N GLY A 170 4.64 -3.04 -5.80
CA GLY A 170 4.80 -2.36 -4.50
C GLY A 170 3.68 -2.62 -3.50
N CYS A 171 2.41 -2.64 -3.90
CA CYS A 171 1.29 -2.86 -2.98
C CYS A 171 1.07 -4.35 -2.64
N ALA A 172 1.33 -5.24 -3.59
CA ALA A 172 1.32 -6.68 -3.34
C ALA A 172 2.54 -7.13 -2.52
N MET A 173 3.74 -6.59 -2.80
CA MET A 173 4.92 -6.84 -1.95
C MET A 173 4.71 -6.33 -0.54
N ARG A 174 4.20 -5.10 -0.36
CA ARG A 174 3.90 -4.56 0.97
C ARG A 174 2.95 -5.42 1.79
N PHE A 175 2.07 -6.21 1.17
CA PHE A 175 1.23 -7.19 1.88
C PHE A 175 1.91 -8.54 2.07
N LEU A 176 2.72 -8.99 1.11
CA LEU A 176 3.45 -10.26 1.15
C LEU A 176 4.56 -10.26 2.21
N ILE A 177 5.23 -9.12 2.40
CA ILE A 177 6.40 -8.97 3.26
C ILE A 177 6.05 -9.06 4.76
N PRO A 178 4.98 -8.43 5.27
CA PRO A 178 4.52 -8.64 6.63
C PRO A 178 3.96 -10.05 6.84
N LEU A 179 3.36 -10.66 5.81
CA LEU A 179 2.89 -12.05 5.85
C LEU A 179 4.06 -13.04 5.95
N LEU A 180 5.14 -12.82 5.18
CA LEU A 180 6.42 -13.52 5.30
C LEU A 180 7.10 -13.22 6.65
N GLY A 181 6.98 -12.00 7.16
CA GLY A 181 7.42 -11.60 8.49
C GLY A 181 6.71 -12.37 9.61
N CYS A 182 5.39 -12.62 9.46
CA CYS A 182 4.62 -13.50 10.36
C CYS A 182 5.08 -14.96 10.31
N PHE A 183 5.60 -15.45 9.17
CA PHE A 183 6.19 -16.78 9.04
C PHE A 183 7.65 -16.88 9.55
N LEU A 184 8.40 -15.78 9.53
CA LEU A 184 9.77 -15.69 10.05
C LEU A 184 9.84 -15.40 11.56
N LEU A 185 8.77 -14.85 12.13
CA LEU A 185 8.57 -14.55 13.55
C LEU A 185 8.92 -15.71 14.52
N PRO A 186 8.56 -16.98 14.22
CA PRO A 186 8.95 -18.12 15.05
C PRO A 186 10.45 -18.46 14.99
N PHE A 187 11.14 -18.09 13.90
CA PHE A 187 12.56 -18.40 13.68
C PHE A 187 13.50 -17.31 14.23
N ILE A 188 13.04 -16.06 14.33
CA ILE A 188 13.80 -14.91 14.86
C ILE A 188 13.69 -14.82 16.39
N ALA A 189 12.70 -15.47 16.99
CA ALA A 189 12.51 -15.55 18.45
C ALA A 189 13.66 -16.26 19.22
N ALA A 190 14.75 -16.62 18.54
CA ALA A 190 15.91 -17.33 19.10
C ALA A 190 17.11 -16.43 19.49
N GLY A 191 17.06 -15.09 19.40
CA GLY A 191 18.19 -14.29 19.92
C GLY A 191 18.03 -12.76 19.88
N GLU A 192 18.52 -12.14 20.97
CA GLU A 192 18.97 -10.75 21.28
C GLU A 192 18.39 -9.49 20.59
N ILE A 193 17.77 -9.58 19.41
CA ILE A 193 17.22 -8.43 18.68
C ILE A 193 15.69 -8.46 18.76
N PRO A 194 15.02 -7.37 19.20
CA PRO A 194 13.57 -7.31 19.22
C PRO A 194 12.99 -7.52 17.82
N VAL A 195 12.05 -8.47 17.69
CA VAL A 195 11.42 -8.87 16.41
C VAL A 195 10.92 -7.67 15.60
N VAL A 196 10.43 -6.63 16.27
CA VAL A 196 9.94 -5.41 15.62
C VAL A 196 11.01 -4.71 14.78
N TRP A 197 12.27 -4.68 15.22
CA TRP A 197 13.38 -4.08 14.46
C TRP A 197 13.76 -4.91 13.25
N VAL A 198 13.67 -6.24 13.35
CA VAL A 198 13.92 -7.14 12.22
C VAL A 198 12.83 -6.96 11.16
N LEU A 199 11.55 -6.94 11.56
CA LEU A 199 10.43 -6.69 10.65
C LEU A 199 10.52 -5.31 10.01
N TRP A 200 10.82 -4.27 10.79
CA TRP A 200 11.02 -2.93 10.27
C TRP A 200 12.13 -2.89 9.21
N THR A 201 13.27 -3.55 9.47
CA THR A 201 14.40 -3.62 8.52
C THR A 201 13.99 -4.33 7.24
N ILE A 202 13.28 -5.47 7.35
CA ILE A 202 12.78 -6.20 6.18
C ILE A 202 11.85 -5.32 5.35
N ILE A 203 10.92 -4.59 5.99
CA ILE A 203 10.00 -3.67 5.30
C ILE A 203 10.77 -2.59 4.54
N VAL A 204 11.74 -1.95 5.18
CA VAL A 204 12.57 -0.90 4.56
C VAL A 204 13.37 -1.44 3.37
N LEU A 205 14.07 -2.57 3.56
CA LEU A 205 14.86 -3.19 2.50
C LEU A 205 14.00 -3.58 1.31
N ALA A 206 12.79 -4.08 1.56
CA ALA A 206 11.91 -4.52 0.52
C ALA A 206 11.26 -3.37 -0.25
N ASP A 207 10.95 -2.23 0.40
CA ASP A 207 10.57 -1.00 -0.30
C ASP A 207 11.71 -0.51 -1.20
N VAL A 208 12.97 -0.55 -0.73
CA VAL A 208 14.15 -0.20 -1.54
C VAL A 208 14.34 -1.16 -2.72
N LEU A 209 14.18 -2.47 -2.50
CA LEU A 209 14.26 -3.47 -3.56
C LEU A 209 13.16 -3.29 -4.60
N ALA A 210 11.93 -2.99 -4.18
CA ALA A 210 10.82 -2.72 -5.08
C ALA A 210 11.10 -1.51 -5.98
N LEU A 211 11.67 -0.44 -5.42
CA LEU A 211 12.13 0.72 -6.19
C LEU A 211 13.26 0.35 -7.17
N GLY A 212 14.23 -0.45 -6.71
CA GLY A 212 15.32 -0.96 -7.56
C GLY A 212 14.81 -1.78 -8.74
N MET A 213 13.82 -2.64 -8.52
CA MET A 213 13.17 -3.43 -9.57
C MET A 213 12.41 -2.54 -10.56
N HIS A 214 11.70 -1.50 -10.09
CA HIS A 214 11.03 -0.54 -10.98
C HIS A 214 12.04 0.19 -11.86
N TRP A 215 13.17 0.61 -11.29
CA TRP A 215 14.23 1.29 -12.04
C TRP A 215 14.89 0.37 -13.07
N ASP A 216 15.21 -0.88 -12.70
CA ASP A 216 15.80 -1.85 -13.64
C ASP A 216 14.85 -2.19 -14.79
N LEU A 217 13.55 -2.36 -14.50
CA LEU A 217 12.54 -2.61 -15.52
C LEU A 217 12.45 -1.45 -16.53
N GLN A 218 12.41 -0.21 -16.05
CA GLN A 218 12.39 0.98 -16.91
C GLN A 218 13.65 1.10 -17.75
N ARG A 219 14.83 0.85 -17.15
CA ARG A 219 16.10 0.86 -17.88
C ARG A 219 16.10 -0.16 -19.03
N ARG A 220 15.61 -1.38 -18.78
CA ARG A 220 15.52 -2.42 -19.81
C ARG A 220 14.54 -2.05 -20.93
N LEU A 221 13.40 -1.47 -20.59
CA LEU A 221 12.41 -1.00 -21.59
C LEU A 221 13.00 0.09 -22.49
N ARG A 222 13.69 1.09 -21.93
CA ARG A 222 14.36 2.15 -22.70
C ARG A 222 15.42 1.60 -23.66
N ASN A 223 16.20 0.61 -23.22
CA ASN A 223 17.21 -0.03 -24.08
C ASN A 223 16.56 -0.77 -25.26
N LEU A 224 15.40 -1.40 -25.05
CA LEU A 224 14.65 -2.06 -26.13
C LEU A 224 14.08 -1.07 -27.14
N ASP A 225 13.59 0.10 -26.68
CA ASP A 225 13.13 1.18 -27.57
C ASP A 225 14.26 1.74 -28.44
N GLY A 226 15.45 1.94 -27.86
CA GLY A 226 16.64 2.36 -28.61
C GLY A 226 17.02 1.37 -29.71
N ALA A 227 17.02 0.07 -29.40
CA ALA A 227 17.36 -0.97 -30.37
C ALA A 227 16.35 -1.07 -31.53
N GLN A 228 15.05 -0.92 -31.26
CA GLN A 228 14.02 -0.93 -32.30
C GLN A 228 14.10 0.27 -33.23
N LEU A 229 14.49 1.44 -32.71
CA LEU A 229 14.68 2.65 -33.51
C LEU A 229 15.92 2.56 -34.41
N ASP A 230 17.00 1.95 -33.92
CA ASP A 230 18.20 1.71 -34.72
C ASP A 230 17.95 0.68 -35.84
N ASP A 231 17.20 -0.40 -35.57
CA ASP A 231 16.79 -1.37 -36.60
C ASP A 231 15.91 -0.74 -37.68
N GLN A 232 14.98 0.16 -37.32
CA GLN A 232 14.15 0.87 -38.30
C GLN A 232 14.94 1.86 -39.16
N ARG A 233 16.02 2.46 -38.62
CA ARG A 233 16.91 3.35 -39.38
C ARG A 233 17.83 2.59 -40.35
N ILE A 234 18.18 1.34 -40.05
CA ILE A 234 18.97 0.49 -40.94
C ILE A 234 18.12 0.00 -42.13
N LEU A 235 16.80 -0.06 -41.97
CA LEU A 235 15.85 -0.52 -42.98
C LEU A 235 15.22 0.61 -43.84
N SER A 236 15.54 1.88 -43.56
CA SER A 236 15.08 3.08 -44.31
C SER A 236 16.19 3.67 -45.17
#